data_AF-A0A4Y2EFA9-F1
#
_entry.id   AF-A0A4Y2EFA9-F1
#
_cell.length_a   1.000
_cell.length_b   1.000
_cell.length_c   1.000
_cell.angle_alpha   90.00
_cell.angle_beta   90.00
_cell.angle_gamma   90.00
#
_symmetry.space_group_name_H-M   'P 1'
#
loop_
_entity.id
_entity.type
_entity.pdbx_description
1 polymer ?
#
loop_
_entity_poly.entity_id
_entity_poly.type
_entity_poly.pdbx_seq_one_letter_code
_entity_poly.pdbx_strand_id
1 'polypeptide(L)'
;MPDSVKQFIQSKGIHQEEYSNLEDILPQTDVLYMTRIQKERFASEAEYQKVKGQFIITPVLMTNAKKRMIVMHPLPRVDEISTDFDTDPRAVYFRQSTNGLYVRMALLASVVGQ
;
A
#
# COMPACT_ATOMS: atom_id res chain seq x y z
N MET A 1 11.19 3.50 -5.80
CA MET A 1 10.58 2.98 -7.04
C MET A 1 11.67 2.80 -8.09
N PRO A 2 11.72 1.72 -8.90
CA PRO A 2 12.72 1.60 -9.97
C PRO A 2 12.67 2.76 -10.96
N ASP A 3 13.83 3.24 -11.42
CA ASP A 3 13.92 4.43 -12.27
C ASP A 3 13.22 4.28 -13.62
N SER A 4 13.21 3.07 -14.19
CA SER A 4 12.48 2.79 -15.43
C SER A 4 10.97 3.06 -15.30
N VAL A 5 10.38 2.75 -14.14
CA VAL A 5 8.97 3.03 -13.86
C VAL A 5 8.76 4.53 -13.67
N LYS A 6 9.64 5.19 -12.91
CA LYS A 6 9.55 6.66 -12.70
C LYS A 6 9.63 7.43 -14.01
N GLN A 7 10.56 7.06 -14.88
CA GLN A 7 10.72 7.65 -16.22
C GLN A 7 9.51 7.38 -17.11
N PHE A 8 8.96 6.16 -17.09
CA PHE A 8 7.75 5.84 -17.84
C PHE A 8 6.56 6.71 -17.40
N ILE A 9 6.33 6.84 -16.09
CA ILE A 9 5.26 7.69 -15.54
C ILE A 9 5.49 9.16 -15.89
N GLN A 10 6.73 9.63 -15.80
CA GLN A 10 7.12 11.00 -16.17
C GLN A 10 6.90 11.29 -17.66
N SER A 11 7.16 10.32 -18.55
CA SER A 11 6.89 10.44 -19.98
C SER A 11 5.41 10.64 -20.32
N LYS A 12 4.50 10.31 -19.38
CA LYS A 12 3.05 10.53 -19.47
C LYS A 12 2.61 11.85 -18.83
N GLY A 13 3.53 12.66 -18.30
CA GLY A 13 3.24 13.93 -17.64
C GLY A 13 2.55 13.79 -16.27
N ILE A 14 2.63 12.61 -15.64
CA ILE A 14 2.04 12.36 -14.32
C ILE A 14 3.03 12.81 -13.24
N HIS A 15 2.54 13.65 -12.31
CA HIS A 15 3.32 14.19 -11.20
C HIS A 15 3.76 13.10 -10.22
N GLN A 16 4.98 13.21 -9.71
CA GLN A 16 5.60 12.24 -8.80
C GLN A 16 6.40 12.97 -7.73
N GLU A 17 6.24 12.56 -6.48
CA GLU A 17 6.98 13.06 -5.32
C GLU A 17 7.43 11.88 -4.44
N GLU A 18 8.59 12.01 -3.82
CA GLU A 18 9.15 11.02 -2.90
C GLU A 18 9.23 11.63 -1.49
N TYR A 19 8.75 10.88 -0.50
CA TYR A 19 8.72 11.29 0.90
C TYR A 19 9.41 10.24 1.77
N SER A 20 10.06 10.68 2.84
CA SER A 20 10.72 9.80 3.82
C SER A 20 9.84 9.44 5.00
N ASN A 21 8.75 10.17 5.26
CA ASN A 21 7.84 9.94 6.39
C ASN A 21 6.39 9.93 5.93
N LEU A 22 5.56 9.09 6.58
CA LEU A 22 4.13 9.03 6.29
C LEU A 22 3.38 10.26 6.82
N GLU A 23 3.78 10.79 7.96
CA GLU A 23 3.12 11.93 8.63
C GLU A 23 3.05 13.17 7.73
N ASP A 24 4.10 13.41 6.94
CA ASP A 24 4.22 14.55 6.04
C ASP A 24 3.17 14.52 4.91
N ILE A 25 2.69 13.32 4.52
CA ILE A 25 1.87 13.10 3.33
C ILE A 25 0.45 12.61 3.62
N LEU A 26 0.21 12.02 4.80
CA LEU A 26 -1.10 11.50 5.20
C LEU A 26 -2.25 12.53 5.11
N PRO A 27 -2.07 13.82 5.46
CA PRO A 27 -3.14 14.81 5.36
C PRO A 27 -3.63 15.06 3.93
N GLN A 28 -2.81 14.78 2.92
CA GLN A 28 -3.14 14.96 1.50
C GLN A 28 -3.38 13.64 0.75
N THR A 29 -3.20 12.49 1.38
CA THR A 29 -3.34 11.16 0.74
C THR A 29 -4.79 10.67 0.70
N ASP A 30 -5.30 10.37 -0.49
CA ASP A 30 -6.64 9.77 -0.67
C ASP A 30 -6.62 8.23 -0.71
N VAL A 31 -5.54 7.64 -1.22
CA VAL A 31 -5.31 6.19 -1.27
C VAL A 31 -3.92 5.89 -0.75
N LEU A 32 -3.83 5.25 0.41
CA LEU A 32 -2.57 4.77 0.96
C LEU A 32 -2.40 3.29 0.60
N TYR A 33 -1.53 3.00 -0.36
CA TYR A 33 -1.23 1.63 -0.78
C TYR A 33 0.03 1.11 -0.09
N MET A 34 -0.17 0.35 0.99
CA MET A 34 0.92 -0.21 1.79
C MET A 34 1.47 -1.48 1.15
N THR A 35 2.74 -1.78 1.39
CA THR A 35 3.39 -3.03 0.97
C THR A 35 4.27 -3.59 2.09
N ARG A 36 4.38 -4.91 2.16
CA ARG A 36 5.34 -5.59 3.04
C ARG A 36 6.78 -5.22 2.69
N ILE A 37 7.60 -4.94 3.71
CA ILE A 37 9.06 -4.91 3.55
C ILE A 37 9.55 -6.34 3.32
N GLN A 38 9.98 -6.64 2.10
CA GLN A 38 10.39 -7.99 1.69
C GLN A 38 11.81 -8.27 2.18
N LYS A 39 11.93 -8.83 3.40
CA LYS A 39 13.20 -9.22 4.02
C LYS A 39 14.09 -10.04 3.08
N GLU A 40 13.49 -10.92 2.29
CA GLU A 40 14.15 -11.79 1.31
C GLU A 40 14.85 -11.06 0.15
N ARG A 41 14.65 -9.74 -0.01
CA ARG A 41 15.25 -8.93 -1.08
C ARG A 41 16.45 -8.10 -0.64
N PHE A 42 16.80 -8.10 0.64
CA PHE A 42 17.94 -7.33 1.16
C PHE A 42 19.24 -8.11 1.02
N ALA A 43 20.35 -7.42 0.75
CA ALA A 43 21.67 -8.03 0.66
C ALA A 43 22.20 -8.48 2.04
N SER A 44 21.71 -7.87 3.12
CA SER A 44 22.06 -8.25 4.49
C SER A 44 20.91 -7.98 5.48
N GLU A 45 20.92 -8.71 6.61
CA GLU A 45 20.00 -8.47 7.72
C GLU A 45 20.12 -7.04 8.27
N ALA A 46 21.34 -6.48 8.31
CA ALA A 46 21.58 -5.14 8.84
C ALA A 46 20.88 -4.05 8.01
N GLU A 47 20.82 -4.19 6.68
CA GLU A 47 20.06 -3.27 5.82
C GLU A 47 18.56 -3.38 6.04
N TYR A 48 18.05 -4.61 6.20
CA TYR A 48 16.65 -4.85 6.52
C TYR A 48 16.26 -4.19 7.86
N GLN A 49 17.07 -4.36 8.91
CA GLN A 49 16.79 -3.78 10.23
C GLN A 49 16.78 -2.25 10.24
N LYS A 50 17.48 -1.59 9.31
CA LYS A 50 17.43 -0.12 9.18
C LYS A 50 16.06 0.38 8.76
N VAL A 51 15.37 -0.34 7.88
CA VAL A 51 14.08 0.06 7.32
C VAL A 51 12.89 -0.60 8.01
N LYS A 52 13.12 -1.74 8.68
CA LYS A 52 12.10 -2.44 9.44
C LYS A 52 11.49 -1.50 10.48
N GLY A 53 10.16 -1.40 10.47
CA GLY A 53 9.41 -0.62 11.45
C GLY A 53 9.38 0.89 11.21
N GLN A 54 9.99 1.40 10.12
CA GLN A 54 9.90 2.83 9.79
C GLN A 54 8.51 3.25 9.29
N PHE A 55 7.76 2.31 8.69
CA PHE A 55 6.48 2.59 8.04
C PHE A 55 5.40 1.68 8.63
N ILE A 56 4.94 1.99 9.84
CA ILE A 56 3.90 1.23 10.54
C ILE A 56 2.62 2.06 10.62
N ILE A 57 1.52 1.50 10.11
CA ILE A 57 0.18 2.07 10.30
C ILE A 57 -0.36 1.69 11.67
N THR A 58 -0.66 2.70 12.49
CA THR A 58 -1.32 2.56 13.79
C THR A 58 -2.57 3.44 13.85
N PRO A 59 -3.55 3.13 14.72
CA PRO A 59 -4.70 4.01 14.93
C PRO A 59 -4.30 5.46 15.26
N VAL A 60 -3.24 5.63 16.06
CA VAL A 60 -2.70 6.95 16.44
C VAL A 60 -2.19 7.72 15.23
N LEU A 61 -1.35 7.10 14.39
CA LEU A 61 -0.84 7.73 13.16
C LEU A 61 -2.00 8.14 12.23
N MET A 62 -3.02 7.28 12.13
CA MET A 62 -4.17 7.48 11.25
C MET A 62 -5.15 8.56 11.73
N THR A 63 -4.90 9.18 12.88
CA THR A 63 -5.61 10.40 13.32
C THR A 63 -5.24 11.63 12.46
N ASN A 64 -4.02 11.66 11.90
CA ASN A 64 -3.55 12.73 11.02
C ASN A 64 -4.06 12.59 9.58
N ALA A 65 -4.64 11.45 9.25
CA ALA A 65 -5.03 11.12 7.89
C ALA A 65 -6.42 11.67 7.54
N LYS A 66 -6.69 11.88 6.25
CA LYS A 66 -8.01 12.35 5.79
C LYS A 66 -9.14 11.46 6.31
N LYS A 67 -10.29 12.08 6.59
CA LYS A 67 -11.53 11.33 6.90
C LYS A 67 -11.99 10.50 5.71
N ARG A 68 -11.92 11.06 4.50
CA ARG A 68 -12.28 10.41 3.24
C ARG A 68 -11.02 9.93 2.53
N MET A 69 -10.49 8.79 2.96
CA MET A 69 -9.41 8.07 2.29
C MET A 69 -9.62 6.56 2.46
N ILE A 70 -8.78 5.77 1.80
CA ILE A 70 -8.72 4.32 2.00
C ILE A 70 -7.28 3.85 2.20
N VAL A 71 -7.12 2.77 2.97
CA VAL A 71 -5.85 2.06 3.16
C VAL A 71 -5.96 0.69 2.50
N MET A 72 -5.10 0.46 1.51
CA MET A 72 -5.01 -0.76 0.72
C MET A 72 -3.72 -1.51 1.05
N HIS A 73 -3.74 -2.82 0.86
CA HIS A 73 -2.57 -3.68 1.07
C HIS A 73 -2.74 -4.97 0.26
N PRO A 74 -1.72 -5.44 -0.48
CA PRO A 74 -1.83 -6.64 -1.31
C PRO A 74 -1.86 -7.95 -0.49
N LEU A 75 -1.44 -7.89 0.78
CA LEU A 75 -1.30 -9.02 1.72
C LEU A 75 -0.26 -10.08 1.25
N PRO A 76 0.21 -10.96 2.16
CA PRO A 76 0.04 -10.91 3.62
C PRO A 76 0.78 -9.73 4.23
N ARG A 77 0.26 -9.20 5.35
CA ARG A 77 0.97 -8.22 6.18
C ARG A 77 1.77 -8.91 7.28
N VAL A 78 2.81 -8.25 7.80
CA VAL A 78 3.61 -8.73 8.93
C VAL A 78 3.42 -7.80 10.13
N ASP A 79 4.05 -6.62 10.08
CA ASP A 79 4.08 -5.63 11.17
C ASP A 79 3.85 -4.20 10.66
N GLU A 80 3.75 -4.00 9.34
CA GLU A 80 3.55 -2.71 8.69
C GLU A 80 2.15 -2.11 8.89
N ILE A 81 1.16 -2.90 9.34
CA ILE A 81 -0.19 -2.43 9.69
C ILE A 81 -0.61 -3.12 10.99
N SER A 82 -0.84 -2.33 12.05
CA SER A 82 -1.38 -2.83 13.32
C SER A 82 -2.76 -3.47 13.13
N THR A 83 -2.99 -4.59 13.82
CA THR A 83 -4.31 -5.25 13.88
C THR A 83 -5.38 -4.37 14.50
N ASP A 84 -5.00 -3.41 15.35
CA ASP A 84 -5.93 -2.48 15.99
C ASP A 84 -6.57 -1.54 14.96
N PHE A 85 -5.95 -1.39 13.78
CA PHE A 85 -6.47 -0.58 12.69
C PHE A 85 -7.53 -1.31 11.85
N ASP A 86 -7.73 -2.63 12.04
CA ASP A 86 -8.65 -3.44 11.22
C ASP A 86 -10.11 -2.99 11.31
N THR A 87 -10.47 -2.38 12.45
CA THR A 87 -11.83 -1.91 12.71
C THR A 87 -12.10 -0.52 12.13
N ASP A 88 -11.07 0.18 11.64
CA ASP A 88 -11.22 1.48 11.01
C ASP A 88 -11.95 1.32 9.67
N PRO A 89 -13.01 2.10 9.38
CA PRO A 89 -13.76 1.99 8.13
C PRO A 89 -12.91 2.26 6.87
N ARG A 90 -11.75 2.91 7.01
CA ARG A 90 -10.79 3.18 5.93
C ARG A 90 -9.92 1.96 5.62
N ALA A 91 -9.86 0.95 6.48
CA ALA A 91 -9.11 -0.29 6.26
C ALA A 91 -9.83 -1.19 5.25
N VAL A 92 -9.44 -1.13 3.97
CA VAL A 92 -10.15 -1.82 2.88
C VAL A 92 -9.43 -3.05 2.34
N TYR A 93 -8.26 -3.42 2.84
CA TYR A 93 -7.45 -4.53 2.31
C TYR A 93 -8.15 -5.91 2.33
N PHE A 94 -9.06 -6.18 3.27
CA PHE A 94 -9.91 -7.38 3.22
C PHE A 94 -10.98 -7.28 2.14
N ARG A 95 -11.63 -6.13 2.00
CA ARG A 95 -12.59 -5.86 0.91
C ARG A 95 -11.92 -5.93 -0.46
N GLN A 96 -10.69 -5.42 -0.57
CA GLN A 96 -9.83 -5.52 -1.76
C GLN A 96 -9.59 -7.00 -2.13
N SER A 97 -9.34 -7.86 -1.15
CA SER A 97 -9.14 -9.31 -1.38
C SER A 97 -10.41 -9.96 -1.94
N THR A 98 -11.58 -9.62 -1.39
CA THR A 98 -12.88 -10.04 -1.92
C THR A 98 -13.12 -9.52 -3.34
N ASN A 99 -12.79 -8.25 -3.61
CA ASN A 99 -12.89 -7.70 -4.97
C ASN A 99 -12.02 -8.48 -5.96
N GLY A 100 -10.87 -8.99 -5.52
CA GLY A 100 -10.00 -9.85 -6.34
C GLY A 100 -10.67 -11.16 -6.78
N LEU A 101 -11.62 -11.72 -6.02
CA LEU A 101 -12.41 -12.87 -6.46
C LEU A 101 -13.27 -12.49 -7.67
N TYR A 102 -14.07 -11.43 -7.54
CA TYR A 102 -14.99 -11.01 -8.59
C TYR A 102 -14.28 -10.53 -9.86
N VAL A 103 -13.15 -9.82 -9.72
CA VAL A 103 -12.33 -9.41 -10.86
C VAL A 103 -11.80 -10.64 -11.61
N ARG A 104 -11.35 -11.68 -10.90
CA ARG A 104 -10.88 -12.92 -11.54
C ARG A 104 -12.02 -13.68 -12.20
N MET A 105 -13.19 -13.75 -11.59
CA MET A 105 -14.38 -14.35 -12.22
C MET A 105 -14.74 -13.63 -13.53
N ALA A 106 -14.79 -12.30 -13.51
CA ALA A 106 -15.08 -11.49 -14.70
C ALA A 106 -14.02 -11.66 -15.79
N LEU A 107 -12.74 -11.71 -15.40
CA LEU A 107 -11.64 -11.95 -16.34
C LEU A 107 -11.75 -13.33 -16.98
N LEU A 108 -12.05 -14.37 -16.19
CA LEU A 108 -12.23 -15.74 -16.70
C LEU A 108 -13.41 -15.80 -17.66
N ALA A 109 -14.56 -15.24 -17.30
CA ALA A 109 -15.74 -15.16 -18.16
C ALA A 109 -15.41 -14.48 -19.51
N SER A 110 -14.76 -13.31 -19.47
CA SER A 110 -14.37 -12.56 -20.66
C SER A 110 -13.41 -13.33 -21.57
N VAL A 111 -12.44 -14.08 -21.00
CA VAL A 111 -11.47 -14.86 -21.79
C VAL A 111 -12.11 -16.08 -22.44
N VAL A 112 -13.10 -16.71 -21.80
CA VAL A 112 -13.80 -17.88 -22.34
C VAL A 112 -15.04 -17.54 -23.19
N GLY A 113 -15.28 -16.25 -23.45
CA GLY A 113 -16.36 -15.78 -24.32
C GLY A 113 -17.75 -15.75 -23.68
N GLN A 114 -17.82 -15.58 -22.36
CA GLN A 114 -19.06 -15.33 -21.60
C GLN A 114 -19.24 -13.85 -21.26
#